data_AF-A0A2V6YZT2-F1
#
_entry.id   AF-A0A2V6YZT2-F1
#
_cell.length_a   1.000
_cell.length_b   1.000
_cell.length_c   1.000
_cell.angle_alpha   90.00
_cell.angle_beta   90.00
_cell.angle_gamma   90.00
#
_symmetry.space_group_name_H-M   'P 1'
#
loop_
_entity.id
_entity.type
_entity.pdbx_description
1 polymer ?
#
loop_
_entity_poly.entity_id
_entity_poly.type
_entity_poly.pdbx_seq_one_letter_code
_entity_poly.pdbx_strand_id
1 'polypeptide(L)'
;MARAGYRIFDADTHIIEAAEPIEAYLSAADKARLASLGSLIGRAPGKGGVSRYRVGKRPELNRLLGSRERVPPADAVTRGLKDGGTPWDVRWQGPPFPDDRVNFDSHARIKDMDIEGVDVNMVLPSGGLAAFSGLDDVSIELMMYQAYHRFLKDYCAPYPDRLTSVLHVSVRDVPASVAE
;
A
#
# COMPACT_ATOMS: atom_id res chain seq x y z
N MET A 1 -12.73 -8.51 -18.61
CA MET A 1 -13.33 -9.11 -19.83
C MET A 1 -12.55 -10.37 -20.14
N ALA A 2 -13.24 -11.50 -20.33
CA ALA A 2 -12.59 -12.78 -20.55
C ALA A 2 -11.73 -12.78 -21.84
N ARG A 3 -10.43 -13.08 -21.73
CA ARG A 3 -9.55 -13.26 -22.89
C ARG A 3 -9.70 -14.69 -23.41
N ALA A 4 -10.17 -14.85 -24.65
CA ALA A 4 -10.44 -16.16 -25.26
C ALA A 4 -11.37 -17.07 -24.41
N GLY A 5 -12.32 -16.46 -23.69
CA GLY A 5 -13.25 -17.19 -22.81
C GLY A 5 -12.71 -17.51 -21.41
N TYR A 6 -11.44 -17.21 -21.12
CA TYR A 6 -10.85 -17.37 -19.79
C TYR A 6 -10.96 -16.09 -18.97
N ARG A 7 -11.30 -16.25 -17.68
CA ARG A 7 -11.23 -15.16 -16.71
C ARG A 7 -9.84 -15.11 -16.07
N ILE A 8 -9.30 -13.91 -15.92
CA ILE A 8 -7.99 -13.66 -15.31
C ILE A 8 -8.21 -13.24 -13.85
N PHE A 9 -7.66 -14.03 -12.93
CA PHE A 9 -7.52 -13.68 -11.52
C PHE A 9 -6.06 -13.31 -11.27
N ASP A 10 -5.82 -12.03 -10.97
CA ASP A 10 -4.50 -11.56 -10.53
C ASP A 10 -4.44 -11.62 -9.01
N ALA A 11 -3.57 -12.51 -8.52
CA ALA A 11 -3.44 -12.84 -7.10
C ALA A 11 -2.38 -11.98 -6.38
N ASP A 12 -1.66 -11.11 -7.07
CA ASP A 12 -0.54 -10.38 -6.49
C ASP A 12 -0.58 -8.91 -6.89
N THR A 13 -1.65 -8.23 -6.45
CA THR A 13 -1.79 -6.81 -6.70
C THR A 13 -1.75 -6.01 -5.42
N HIS A 14 -1.37 -4.75 -5.53
CA HIS A 14 -1.05 -3.94 -4.38
C HIS A 14 -1.81 -2.62 -4.37
N ILE A 15 -2.08 -2.15 -3.15
CA ILE A 15 -2.29 -0.74 -2.88
C ILE A 15 -1.16 -0.21 -2.00
N ILE A 16 -0.70 1.00 -2.31
CA ILE A 16 0.13 1.78 -1.40
C ILE A 16 -0.84 2.51 -0.47
N GLU A 17 -0.79 2.19 0.82
CA GLU A 17 -1.77 2.69 1.78
C GLU A 17 -1.75 4.24 1.86
N ALA A 18 -2.83 4.83 1.39
CA ALA A 18 -3.05 6.27 1.41
C ALA A 18 -3.43 6.70 2.83
N ALA A 19 -2.61 7.55 3.44
CA ALA A 19 -2.77 7.94 4.83
C ALA A 19 -4.11 8.66 5.06
N GLU A 20 -4.46 9.64 4.23
CA GLU A 20 -5.67 10.46 4.42
C GLU A 20 -6.97 9.63 4.31
N PRO A 21 -7.17 8.76 3.30
CA PRO A 21 -8.31 7.86 3.25
C PRO A 21 -8.41 6.90 4.44
N ILE A 22 -7.29 6.33 4.90
CA ILE A 22 -7.31 5.39 6.04
C ILE A 22 -7.59 6.12 7.35
N GLU A 23 -7.02 7.30 7.55
CA GLU A 23 -7.28 8.10 8.75
C GLU A 23 -8.73 8.59 8.83
N ALA A 24 -9.51 8.57 7.75
CA ALA A 24 -10.95 8.82 7.82
C ALA A 24 -11.67 7.80 8.72
N TYR A 25 -11.10 6.60 8.90
CA TYR A 25 -11.62 5.53 9.75
C TYR A 25 -11.06 5.52 11.17
N LEU A 26 -10.23 6.50 11.54
CA LEU A 26 -9.74 6.69 12.91
C LEU A 26 -10.63 7.66 13.67
N SER A 27 -10.89 7.36 14.95
CA SER A 27 -11.55 8.30 15.85
C SER A 27 -10.66 9.53 16.10
N ALA A 28 -11.23 10.60 16.66
CA ALA A 28 -10.44 11.77 17.06
C ALA A 28 -9.37 11.41 18.10
N ALA A 29 -9.67 10.49 19.01
CA ALA A 29 -8.73 10.00 20.00
C ALA A 29 -7.59 9.19 19.35
N ASP A 30 -7.91 8.33 18.38
CA ASP A 30 -6.91 7.53 17.65
C ASP A 30 -5.98 8.42 16.82
N LYS A 31 -6.52 9.47 16.18
CA LYS A 31 -5.70 10.48 15.48
C LYS A 31 -4.76 11.22 16.41
N ALA A 32 -5.24 11.61 17.59
CA ALA A 32 -4.41 12.26 18.61
C ALA A 32 -3.30 11.32 19.11
N ARG A 33 -3.63 10.03 19.30
CA ARG A 33 -2.67 8.99 19.66
C ARG A 33 -1.61 8.80 18.58
N LEU A 34 -2.01 8.69 17.32
CA LEU A 34 -1.08 8.59 16.19
C LEU A 34 -0.15 9.80 16.12
N ALA A 35 -0.68 11.01 16.34
CA ALA A 35 0.12 12.24 16.37
C ALA A 35 1.10 12.29 17.56
N SER A 36 0.74 11.74 18.73
CA SER A 36 1.60 11.71 19.91
C SER A 36 2.88 10.88 19.75
N LEU A 37 2.92 9.99 18.75
CA LEU A 37 4.12 9.22 18.41
C LEU A 37 5.24 10.07 17.78
N GLY A 38 4.95 11.33 17.44
CA GLY A 38 5.94 12.30 17.00
C GLY A 38 6.76 11.80 15.81
N SER A 39 8.09 11.76 15.96
CA SER A 39 9.01 11.40 14.88
C SER A 39 8.98 9.92 14.47
N LEU A 40 8.27 9.07 15.21
CA LEU A 40 8.09 7.66 14.83
C LEU A 40 7.10 7.48 13.68
N ILE A 41 6.19 8.43 13.47
CA ILE A 41 5.21 8.39 12.37
C ILE A 41 5.39 9.62 11.50
N GLY A 42 5.94 9.40 10.31
CA GLY A 42 6.04 10.41 9.27
C GLY A 42 5.10 10.14 8.11
N ARG A 43 4.96 11.15 7.24
CA ARG A 43 4.32 11.04 5.93
C ARG A 43 5.31 11.31 4.83
N ALA A 44 5.09 10.71 3.67
CA ALA A 44 5.80 11.01 2.44
C ALA A 44 4.79 11.21 1.31
N PRO A 45 5.12 12.00 0.27
CA PRO A 45 4.27 12.11 -0.90
C PRO A 45 3.98 10.74 -1.51
N GLY A 46 2.70 10.46 -1.76
CA GLY A 46 2.18 9.35 -2.54
C GLY A 46 1.67 9.83 -3.90
N LYS A 47 1.15 8.88 -4.70
CA LYS A 47 0.47 9.17 -5.96
C LYS A 47 -0.94 9.71 -5.70
N GLY A 48 -1.49 10.50 -6.61
CA GLY A 48 -2.89 10.95 -6.53
C GLY A 48 -3.14 12.04 -5.48
N GLY A 49 -2.09 12.74 -5.04
CA GLY A 49 -2.19 13.85 -4.08
C GLY A 49 -2.35 13.42 -2.61
N VAL A 50 -2.28 12.12 -2.33
CA VAL A 50 -2.30 11.58 -0.95
C VAL A 50 -0.89 11.35 -0.43
N SER A 51 -0.78 11.12 0.87
CA SER A 51 0.44 10.73 1.55
C SER A 51 0.49 9.23 1.79
N ARG A 52 1.70 8.70 2.01
CA ARG A 52 1.93 7.34 2.53
C ARG A 52 2.67 7.38 3.87
N TYR A 53 2.43 6.39 4.72
CA TYR A 53 3.11 6.29 6.01
C TYR A 53 4.60 6.01 5.89
N ARG A 54 5.38 6.63 6.78
CA ARG A 54 6.75 6.24 7.14
C ARG A 54 6.77 5.94 8.63
N VAL A 55 6.80 4.66 8.97
CA VAL A 55 6.79 4.21 10.35
C VAL A 55 8.20 3.82 10.79
N GLY A 56 8.57 4.25 11.99
CA GLY A 56 9.84 3.94 12.63
C GLY A 56 11.06 4.57 11.97
N LYS A 57 12.25 4.18 12.44
CA LYS A 57 13.52 4.58 11.84
C LYS A 57 13.79 3.73 10.60
N ARG A 58 13.63 4.29 9.40
CA ARG A 58 14.13 3.66 8.17
C ARG A 58 15.63 3.93 8.06
N PRO A 59 16.50 2.91 8.17
CA PRO A 59 17.90 3.11 7.83
C PRO A 59 17.98 3.51 6.34
N GLU A 60 18.99 4.29 5.98
CA GLU A 60 19.18 4.79 4.61
C GLU A 60 19.46 3.68 3.57
N LEU A 61 19.43 2.40 3.98
CA LEU A 61 19.74 1.20 3.18
C LEU A 61 20.99 1.35 2.29
N ASN A 62 21.92 2.20 2.71
CA ASN A 62 23.08 2.62 1.96
C ASN A 62 24.34 1.84 2.35
N ARG A 63 24.21 0.63 2.87
CA ARG A 63 25.37 -0.20 3.22
C ARG A 63 25.68 -1.19 2.12
N LEU A 64 26.97 -1.35 1.83
CA LEU A 64 27.45 -2.40 0.94
C LEU A 64 27.07 -3.77 1.53
N LEU A 65 26.52 -4.67 0.70
CA LEU A 65 26.06 -5.98 1.17
C LEU A 65 27.23 -6.74 1.81
N GLY A 66 27.06 -7.19 3.05
CA GLY A 66 28.12 -7.85 3.82
C GLY A 66 29.13 -6.92 4.49
N SER A 67 28.98 -5.59 4.39
CA SER A 67 29.87 -4.59 4.99
C SER A 67 29.12 -3.58 5.86
N ARG A 68 29.85 -2.89 6.75
CA ARG A 68 29.35 -1.70 7.47
C ARG A 68 29.60 -0.40 6.69
N GLU A 69 30.37 -0.47 5.61
CA GLU A 69 30.68 0.65 4.73
C GLU A 69 29.41 1.21 4.10
N ARG A 70 29.28 2.53 4.14
CA ARG A 70 28.17 3.24 3.50
C ARG A 70 28.57 3.66 2.10
N VAL A 71 27.75 3.31 1.12
CA VAL A 71 27.89 3.73 -0.27
C VAL A 71 26.92 4.88 -0.47
N PRO A 72 27.38 6.08 -0.88
CA PRO A 72 26.47 7.16 -1.25
C PRO A 72 25.49 6.65 -2.32
N PRO A 73 24.22 7.10 -2.32
CA PRO A 73 23.33 6.78 -3.43
C PRO A 73 24.06 7.12 -4.73
N ALA A 74 23.97 6.25 -5.73
CA ALA A 74 24.42 6.64 -7.07
C ALA A 74 23.79 8.00 -7.40
N ASP A 75 24.56 8.91 -7.98
CA ASP A 75 24.04 10.21 -8.44
C ASP A 75 22.70 9.95 -9.10
N ALA A 76 21.67 10.66 -8.64
CA ALA A 76 20.32 10.44 -9.10
C ALA A 76 20.31 10.63 -10.62
N VAL A 77 20.45 9.54 -11.37
CA VAL A 77 20.13 9.51 -12.79
C VAL A 77 18.69 9.98 -12.80
N THR A 78 18.45 11.14 -13.42
CA THR A 78 17.15 11.77 -13.49
C THR A 78 16.20 10.70 -14.01
N ARG A 79 15.40 10.10 -13.12
CA ARG A 79 14.49 9.04 -13.55
C ARG A 79 13.53 9.68 -14.53
N GLY A 80 13.69 9.39 -15.81
CA GLY A 80 12.71 9.75 -16.80
C GLY A 80 11.38 9.07 -16.46
N LEU A 81 10.30 9.47 -17.12
CA LEU A 81 9.02 8.73 -17.07
C LEU A 81 9.15 7.22 -17.41
N LYS A 82 10.34 6.77 -17.85
CA LYS A 82 10.67 5.46 -18.40
C LYS A 82 11.47 4.55 -17.44
N ASP A 83 11.87 5.02 -16.26
CA ASP A 83 12.93 4.37 -15.46
C ASP A 83 12.42 3.49 -14.31
N GLY A 84 11.18 2.99 -14.42
CA GLY A 84 10.55 2.08 -13.45
C GLY A 84 10.48 0.61 -13.90
N GLY A 85 11.25 0.22 -14.91
CA GLY A 85 11.21 -1.13 -15.49
C GLY A 85 11.96 -2.18 -14.68
N THR A 86 11.58 -3.44 -14.87
CA THR A 86 12.42 -4.59 -14.47
C THR A 86 13.70 -4.62 -15.31
N PRO A 87 14.74 -5.39 -14.91
CA PRO A 87 15.96 -5.57 -15.73
C PRO A 87 15.73 -6.08 -17.15
N TRP A 88 14.50 -6.51 -17.47
CA TRP A 88 14.10 -7.11 -18.74
C TRP A 88 13.29 -6.17 -19.64
N ASP A 89 13.29 -4.86 -19.37
CA ASP A 89 12.53 -3.85 -20.12
C ASP A 89 11.00 -4.11 -20.17
N VAL A 90 10.48 -5.00 -19.32
CA VAL A 90 9.05 -5.19 -19.13
C VAL A 90 8.53 -4.01 -18.32
N ARG A 91 7.82 -3.12 -19.02
CA ARG A 91 7.17 -1.92 -18.48
C ARG A 91 5.87 -1.66 -19.22
N TRP A 92 5.00 -0.86 -18.61
CA TRP A 92 3.84 -0.30 -19.27
C TRP A 92 4.30 0.55 -20.47
N GLN A 93 3.93 0.16 -21.69
CA GLN A 93 4.57 0.67 -22.92
C GLN A 93 3.97 1.97 -23.48
N GLY A 94 2.82 2.43 -22.97
CA GLY A 94 2.20 3.65 -23.50
C GLY A 94 0.83 3.94 -22.90
N PRO A 95 0.24 5.09 -23.20
CA PRO A 95 -1.04 5.49 -22.64
C PRO A 95 -2.18 4.51 -22.97
N PRO A 96 -3.24 4.46 -22.13
CA PRO A 96 -3.38 5.23 -20.90
C PRO A 96 -2.42 4.72 -19.81
N PHE A 97 -1.79 5.62 -19.05
CA PHE A 97 -0.99 5.23 -17.89
C PHE A 97 -1.92 4.88 -16.72
N PRO A 98 -1.49 4.03 -15.77
CA PRO A 98 -2.30 3.71 -14.60
C PRO A 98 -2.73 4.97 -13.85
N ASP A 99 -3.99 5.03 -13.44
CA ASP A 99 -4.54 6.17 -12.72
C ASP A 99 -3.85 6.30 -11.36
N ASP A 100 -3.35 7.49 -11.04
CA ASP A 100 -2.64 7.71 -9.78
C ASP A 100 -3.51 7.52 -8.53
N ARG A 101 -4.84 7.42 -8.70
CA ARG A 101 -5.83 7.20 -7.63
C ARG A 101 -6.14 5.74 -7.37
N VAL A 102 -5.63 4.77 -8.15
CA VAL A 102 -5.98 3.34 -7.97
C VAL A 102 -5.76 2.82 -6.55
N ASN A 103 -4.88 3.45 -5.76
CA ASN A 103 -4.61 3.08 -4.38
C ASN A 103 -5.75 3.39 -3.40
N PHE A 104 -6.68 4.29 -3.76
CA PHE A 104 -7.75 4.77 -2.88
C PHE A 104 -9.09 5.03 -3.58
N ASP A 105 -9.16 4.86 -4.91
CA ASP A 105 -10.38 4.94 -5.71
C ASP A 105 -10.58 3.61 -6.46
N SER A 106 -11.57 2.83 -6.05
CA SER A 106 -11.88 1.54 -6.66
C SER A 106 -12.47 1.67 -8.06
N HIS A 107 -13.13 2.78 -8.38
CA HIS A 107 -13.61 3.04 -9.74
C HIS A 107 -12.44 3.31 -10.69
N ALA A 108 -11.38 3.98 -10.22
CA ALA A 108 -10.15 4.14 -10.98
C ALA A 108 -9.48 2.77 -11.21
N ARG A 109 -9.37 1.94 -10.15
CA ARG A 109 -8.82 0.57 -10.24
C ARG A 109 -9.56 -0.28 -11.26
N ILE A 110 -10.88 -0.29 -11.24
CA ILE A 110 -11.69 -1.09 -12.19
C ILE A 110 -11.45 -0.66 -13.64
N LYS A 111 -11.33 0.64 -13.91
CA LYS A 111 -11.04 1.13 -15.26
C LYS A 111 -9.69 0.63 -15.77
N ASP A 112 -8.67 0.66 -14.92
CA ASP A 112 -7.34 0.13 -15.24
C ASP A 112 -7.40 -1.40 -15.47
N MET A 113 -8.13 -2.13 -14.63
CA MET A 113 -8.36 -3.57 -14.82
C MET A 113 -9.05 -3.90 -16.15
N ASP A 114 -9.98 -3.06 -16.60
CA ASP A 114 -10.67 -3.25 -17.87
C ASP A 114 -9.73 -3.05 -19.07
N ILE A 115 -8.78 -2.12 -18.95
CA ILE A 115 -7.72 -1.90 -19.95
C ILE A 115 -6.74 -3.08 -19.97
N GLU A 116 -6.33 -3.55 -18.79
CA GLU A 116 -5.44 -4.71 -18.63
C GLU A 116 -6.11 -6.02 -19.11
N GLY A 117 -7.44 -6.08 -19.01
CA GLY A 117 -8.23 -7.28 -19.27
C GLY A 117 -8.20 -8.26 -18.09
N VAL A 118 -8.03 -7.76 -16.86
CA VAL A 118 -8.06 -8.55 -15.61
C VAL A 118 -9.49 -8.60 -15.08
N ASP A 119 -9.99 -9.78 -14.74
CA ASP A 119 -11.37 -9.92 -14.26
C ASP A 119 -11.48 -9.74 -12.76
N VAL A 120 -10.54 -10.28 -11.99
CA VAL A 120 -10.55 -10.21 -10.53
C VAL A 120 -9.16 -9.90 -10.00
N ASN A 121 -9.07 -8.99 -9.03
CA ASN A 121 -7.85 -8.65 -8.30
C ASN A 121 -7.96 -9.06 -6.83
N MET A 122 -6.94 -9.75 -6.34
CA MET A 122 -6.63 -9.82 -4.92
C MET A 122 -5.67 -8.68 -4.56
N VAL A 123 -6.11 -7.80 -3.66
CA VAL A 123 -5.39 -6.60 -3.24
C VAL A 123 -4.63 -6.87 -1.94
N LEU A 124 -3.33 -6.61 -1.98
CA LEU A 124 -2.37 -6.76 -0.89
C LEU A 124 -1.89 -5.40 -0.39
N PRO A 125 -1.56 -5.27 0.91
CA PRO A 125 -0.84 -4.12 1.43
C PRO A 125 0.57 -4.07 0.83
N SER A 126 1.16 -2.88 0.79
CA SER A 126 2.45 -2.64 0.11
C SER A 126 3.27 -1.51 0.71
N GLY A 127 2.62 -0.52 1.33
CA GLY A 127 3.25 0.71 1.77
C GLY A 127 3.84 0.64 3.17
N GLY A 128 3.33 1.50 4.05
CA GLY A 128 3.86 1.67 5.41
C GLY A 128 3.07 0.91 6.47
N LEU A 129 1.92 0.32 6.14
CA LEU A 129 1.02 -0.27 7.13
C LEU A 129 1.66 -1.43 7.91
N ALA A 130 2.33 -2.35 7.21
CA ALA A 130 2.99 -3.48 7.86
C ALA A 130 4.05 -3.05 8.89
N ALA A 131 4.65 -1.86 8.72
CA ALA A 131 5.69 -1.35 9.60
C ALA A 131 5.16 -0.87 10.98
N PHE A 132 3.83 -0.75 11.16
CA PHE A 132 3.25 -0.54 12.49
C PHE A 132 3.51 -1.72 13.44
N SER A 133 3.74 -2.93 12.91
CA SER A 133 4.22 -4.08 13.69
C SER A 133 5.60 -3.87 14.34
N GLY A 134 6.35 -2.84 13.92
CA GLY A 134 7.64 -2.47 14.51
C GLY A 134 7.55 -1.48 15.67
N LEU A 135 6.35 -1.00 16.03
CA LEU A 135 6.15 -0.12 17.19
C LEU A 135 6.01 -0.95 18.48
N ASP A 136 6.47 -0.40 19.60
CA ASP A 136 6.41 -1.07 20.91
C ASP A 136 4.95 -1.26 21.39
N ASP A 137 4.08 -0.31 21.07
CA ASP A 137 2.66 -0.34 21.46
C ASP A 137 1.82 -1.12 20.44
N VAL A 138 1.55 -2.39 20.75
CA VAL A 138 0.74 -3.31 19.93
C VAL A 138 -0.67 -2.77 19.67
N SER A 139 -1.24 -1.99 20.60
CA SER A 139 -2.59 -1.48 20.39
C SER A 139 -2.66 -0.37 19.34
N ILE A 140 -1.54 0.28 18.99
CA ILE A 140 -1.46 1.20 17.85
C ILE A 140 -1.40 0.43 16.52
N GLU A 141 -0.67 -0.69 16.49
CA GLU A 141 -0.69 -1.62 15.35
C GLU A 141 -2.12 -2.08 15.06
N LEU A 142 -2.81 -2.62 16.08
CA LEU A 142 -4.19 -3.08 15.95
C LEU A 142 -5.14 -1.97 15.50
N MET A 143 -5.05 -0.79 16.13
CA MET A 143 -5.84 0.40 15.76
C MET A 143 -5.69 0.73 14.26
N MET A 144 -4.48 0.66 13.73
CA MET A 144 -4.20 0.92 12.32
C MET A 144 -4.69 -0.20 11.40
N TYR A 145 -4.56 -1.46 11.78
CA TYR A 145 -5.08 -2.59 11.01
C TYR A 145 -6.61 -2.52 10.92
N GLN A 146 -7.29 -2.26 12.03
CA GLN A 146 -8.75 -2.07 12.06
C GLN A 146 -9.21 -0.92 11.17
N ALA A 147 -8.50 0.23 11.20
CA ALA A 147 -8.81 1.35 10.31
C ALA A 147 -8.59 0.99 8.84
N TYR A 148 -7.53 0.25 8.54
CA TYR A 148 -7.24 -0.23 7.20
C TYR A 148 -8.26 -1.25 6.70
N HIS A 149 -8.74 -2.17 7.55
CA HIS A 149 -9.76 -3.14 7.18
C HIS A 149 -11.10 -2.46 6.85
N ARG A 150 -11.48 -1.44 7.63
CA ARG A 150 -12.67 -0.62 7.30
C ARG A 150 -12.51 0.10 5.96
N PHE A 151 -11.34 0.66 5.70
CA PHE A 151 -11.02 1.22 4.38
C PHE A 151 -11.09 0.18 3.26
N LEU A 152 -10.49 -1.00 3.43
CA LEU A 152 -10.51 -2.08 2.43
C LEU A 152 -11.93 -2.58 2.15
N LYS A 153 -12.74 -2.71 3.19
CA LYS A 153 -14.15 -3.08 3.07
C LYS A 153 -14.86 -2.11 2.12
N ASP A 154 -14.73 -0.81 2.34
CA ASP A 154 -15.37 0.21 1.52
C ASP A 154 -14.73 0.34 0.13
N TYR A 155 -13.41 0.11 0.01
CA TYR A 155 -12.71 0.09 -1.27
C TYR A 155 -13.19 -1.06 -2.16
N CYS A 156 -13.34 -2.27 -1.61
CA CYS A 156 -13.79 -3.45 -2.37
C CYS A 156 -15.31 -3.50 -2.58
N ALA A 157 -16.11 -2.90 -1.68
CA ALA A 157 -17.58 -2.99 -1.69
C ALA A 157 -18.28 -2.61 -3.00
N PRO A 158 -17.82 -1.61 -3.79
CA PRO A 158 -18.48 -1.28 -5.05
C PRO A 158 -18.39 -2.38 -6.12
N TYR A 159 -17.42 -3.29 -5.99
CA TYR A 159 -17.13 -4.32 -6.99
C TYR A 159 -16.74 -5.67 -6.33
N PRO A 160 -17.64 -6.29 -5.54
CA PRO A 160 -17.30 -7.46 -4.71
C PRO A 160 -16.94 -8.70 -5.54
N ASP A 161 -17.42 -8.80 -6.77
CA ASP A 161 -17.09 -9.90 -7.69
C ASP A 161 -15.75 -9.69 -8.43
N ARG A 162 -15.10 -8.53 -8.24
CA ARG A 162 -13.88 -8.14 -8.97
C ARG A 162 -12.73 -7.69 -8.08
N LEU A 163 -13.03 -7.19 -6.89
CA LEU A 163 -12.05 -6.74 -5.92
C LEU A 163 -12.23 -7.53 -4.63
N THR A 164 -11.17 -8.20 -4.23
CA THR A 164 -11.06 -8.81 -2.90
C THR A 164 -9.74 -8.37 -2.27
N SER A 165 -9.65 -8.43 -0.95
CA SER A 165 -8.41 -8.15 -0.23
C SER A 165 -8.21 -9.15 0.89
N VAL A 166 -7.01 -9.15 1.46
CA VAL A 166 -6.64 -9.96 2.62
C VAL A 166 -6.58 -9.08 3.87
N LEU A 167 -6.89 -9.67 5.02
CA LEU A 167 -6.73 -8.98 6.30
C LEU A 167 -5.28 -9.02 6.75
N HIS A 168 -4.85 -7.92 7.36
CA HIS A 168 -3.56 -7.83 8.03
C HIS A 168 -3.77 -8.09 9.53
N VAL A 169 -3.20 -9.17 10.03
CA VAL A 169 -3.40 -9.62 11.42
C VAL A 169 -2.12 -9.44 12.24
N SER A 170 -2.27 -9.12 13.52
CA SER A 170 -1.14 -9.04 14.45
C SER A 170 -0.89 -10.39 15.10
N VAL A 171 0.33 -10.92 14.95
CA VAL A 171 0.77 -12.10 15.70
C VAL A 171 1.14 -11.79 17.15
N ARG A 172 1.14 -10.50 17.53
CA ARG A 172 1.51 -10.01 18.87
C ARG A 172 0.32 -9.93 19.82
N ASP A 173 -0.89 -9.88 19.26
CA ASP A 173 -2.15 -9.99 19.99
C ASP A 173 -3.12 -10.86 19.17
N VAL A 174 -3.02 -12.17 19.40
CA VAL A 174 -3.84 -13.18 18.71
C VAL A 174 -5.32 -13.03 19.07
N PRO A 175 -5.74 -12.88 20.35
CA PRO A 175 -7.14 -12.68 20.69
C PRO A 175 -7.78 -11.48 19.98
N ALA A 176 -7.09 -10.33 19.93
CA ALA A 176 -7.60 -9.16 19.23
C ALA A 176 -7.70 -9.38 17.71
N SER A 177 -6.72 -10.08 17.12
CA SER A 177 -6.73 -10.40 15.69
C SER A 177 -7.78 -11.44 15.28
N VAL A 178 -8.23 -12.29 16.21
CA VAL A 178 -9.35 -13.22 15.98
C VAL A 178 -10.70 -12.52 16.13
N ALA A 179 -10.77 -11.48 16.96
CA ALA A 179 -11.98 -10.70 17.17
C ALA A 179 -12.28 -9.71 16.03
N GLU A 180 -11.23 -9.24 15.35
CA GLU A 180 -11.28 -8.45 14.12
C GLU A 180 -11.58 -9.32 12.89
#